data_AF-A0ABD5S1T8-F1
#
_entry.id   AF-A0ABD5S1T8-F1
#
_cell.length_a   1.000
_cell.length_b   1.000
_cell.length_c   1.000
_cell.angle_alpha   90.00
_cell.angle_beta   90.00
_cell.angle_gamma   90.00
#
_symmetry.space_group_name_H-M   'P 1'
#
loop_
_entity.id
_entity.type
_entity.pdbx_description
1 polymer ?
#
loop_
_entity_poly.entity_id
_entity_poly.type
_entity_poly.pdbx_seq_one_letter_code
_entity_poly.pdbx_strand_id
1 'polypeptide(L)' 'MGENFAIVDPADVPKTSFQTCETEVKKLTEPLGATELRANQVLVDPGE' A
#
# COMPACT_ATOMS: atom_id res chain seq x y z
N MET A 1 15.14 -1.98 -24.70
CA MET A 1 15.10 -2.49 -23.32
C MET A 1 14.29 -1.47 -22.53
N GLY A 2 13.01 -1.74 -22.31
CA GLY A 2 12.12 -0.85 -21.55
C GLY A 2 11.42 -1.73 -20.53
N GLU A 3 11.52 -1.36 -19.28
CA GLU A 3 11.54 -2.30 -18.17
C GLU A 3 10.15 -2.85 -17.84
N ASN A 4 10.05 -4.17 -17.58
CA ASN A 4 8.82 -4.90 -17.27
C ASN A 4 8.29 -4.64 -15.84
N PHE A 5 8.56 -3.47 -15.27
CA PHE A 5 8.13 -3.13 -13.92
C PHE A 5 7.19 -1.93 -13.90
N ALA A 6 6.29 -1.93 -12.91
CA ALA A 6 5.44 -0.80 -12.59
C ALA A 6 6.04 -0.05 -11.39
N ILE A 7 6.19 1.26 -11.50
CA ILE A 7 6.49 2.14 -10.37
C ILE A 7 5.17 2.70 -9.86
N VAL A 8 4.91 2.52 -8.56
CA VAL A 8 3.74 3.07 -7.87
C VAL A 8 4.23 4.08 -6.85
N ASP A 9 3.76 5.33 -6.94
CA ASP A 9 3.95 6.30 -5.87
C ASP A 9 2.90 6.02 -4.77
N PRO A 10 3.32 5.69 -3.54
CA PRO A 10 2.38 5.50 -2.44
C PRO A 10 1.55 6.75 -2.14
N ALA A 11 2.01 7.95 -2.48
CA ALA A 11 1.26 9.20 -2.28
C ALA A 11 -0.07 9.22 -3.06
N ASP A 12 -0.12 8.59 -4.23
CA ASP A 12 -1.29 8.54 -5.10
C ASP A 12 -2.33 7.48 -4.68
N VAL A 13 -1.98 6.60 -3.74
CA VAL A 13 -2.87 5.55 -3.24
C VAL A 13 -3.70 6.06 -2.06
N PRO A 14 -5.05 5.96 -2.11
CA PRO A 14 -5.90 6.47 -1.05
C PRO A 14 -5.66 5.70 0.25
N LYS A 15 -5.69 6.46 1.35
CA LYS A 15 -5.68 5.88 2.69
C LYS A 15 -7.02 5.19 2.96
N THR A 16 -6.95 4.04 3.61
CA THR A 16 -8.11 3.29 4.13
C THR A 16 -7.81 2.87 5.56
N SER A 17 -8.80 2.44 6.33
CA SER A 17 -8.55 1.71 7.57
C SER A 17 -8.56 0.20 7.32
N PHE A 18 -7.97 -0.58 8.23
CA PHE A 18 -8.32 -1.99 8.33
C PHE A 18 -9.73 -2.11 8.95
N GLN A 19 -10.47 -3.16 8.58
CA GLN A 19 -11.80 -3.41 9.17
C GLN A 19 -11.73 -3.71 10.67
N THR A 20 -10.55 -4.03 11.20
CA THR A 20 -10.33 -4.52 12.56
C THR A 20 -9.62 -3.55 13.48
N CYS A 21 -9.07 -2.44 12.96
CA CYS A 21 -8.38 -1.44 13.76
C CYS A 21 -8.40 -0.05 13.09
N GLU A 22 -8.19 0.98 13.91
CA GLU A 22 -8.21 2.39 13.48
C GLU A 22 -6.98 2.80 12.67
N THR A 23 -5.95 1.96 12.61
CA THR A 23 -4.69 2.22 11.89
C THR A 23 -4.94 2.47 10.40
N GLU A 24 -4.46 3.61 9.92
CA GLU A 24 -4.52 3.98 8.51
C GLU A 24 -3.54 3.12 7.68
N VAL A 25 -3.96 2.73 6.48
CA VAL A 25 -3.19 1.88 5.58
C VAL A 25 -3.38 2.32 4.13
N LYS A 26 -2.33 2.19 3.32
CA LYS A 26 -2.41 2.24 1.86
C LYS A 26 -2.22 0.84 1.28
N LYS A 27 -3.17 0.37 0.49
CA LYS A 27 -3.16 -0.98 -0.10
C LYS A 27 -2.41 -0.94 -1.43
N LEU A 28 -1.22 -1.52 -1.48
CA LEU A 28 -0.33 -1.45 -2.64
C LEU A 28 -0.36 -2.71 -3.51
N THR A 29 -0.91 -3.82 -3.01
CA THR A 29 -0.96 -5.11 -3.73
C THR A 29 -1.55 -4.98 -5.14
N GLU A 30 -2.73 -4.38 -5.28
CA GLU A 30 -3.40 -4.24 -6.58
C GLU A 30 -2.66 -3.27 -7.50
N PRO A 31 -2.26 -2.05 -7.06
CA PRO A 31 -1.43 -1.15 -7.87
C PRO A 31 -0.12 -1.77 -8.36
N LEU A 32 0.52 -2.62 -7.55
CA LEU A 32 1.77 -3.30 -7.89
C LEU A 32 1.57 -4.56 -8.73
N GLY A 33 0.33 -4.99 -8.96
CA GLY A 33 0.03 -6.25 -9.64
C GLY A 33 0.56 -7.50 -8.91
N ALA A 34 0.75 -7.41 -7.59
CA ALA A 34 1.35 -8.50 -6.81
C ALA A 34 0.34 -9.63 -6.59
N THR A 35 0.69 -10.84 -7.03
CA THR A 35 -0.18 -12.03 -6.95
C THR A 35 0.25 -13.02 -5.88
N GLU A 36 1.55 -13.08 -5.56
CA GLU A 36 2.11 -14.01 -4.57
C GLU A 36 2.25 -13.38 -3.17
N LEU A 37 2.34 -12.05 -3.12
CA LEU A 37 2.62 -11.29 -1.90
C LEU A 37 1.62 -10.16 -1.70
N ARG A 38 1.28 -9.92 -0.44
CA ARG A 38 0.47 -8.77 -0.05
C ARG A 38 1.37 -7.64 0.44
N ALA A 39 1.30 -6.50 -0.22
CA ALA A 39 2.02 -5.28 0.14
C ALA A 39 1.04 -4.20 0.60
N ASN A 40 1.23 -3.72 1.82
CA ASN A 40 0.51 -2.56 2.34
C ASN A 40 1.51 -1.63 3.03
N GLN A 41 1.27 -0.33 2.96
CA GLN A 41 1.96 0.65 3.79
C GLN A 41 1.07 0.99 4.98
N VAL A 42 1.50 0.63 6.18
CA VAL A 42 0.84 1.03 7.41
C VAL A 42 1.32 2.43 7.80
N LEU A 43 0.39 3.31 8.10
CA LEU A 43 0.65 4.67 8.58
C LEU A 43 0.46 4.64 10.10
N VAL A 44 1.52 4.98 10.83
CA VAL A 44 1.54 4.97 12.29
C VAL A 44 1.87 6.39 12.74
N ASP A 45 0.98 6.97 13.55
CA ASP A 45 1.25 8.26 14.16
C ASP A 45 2.20 8.10 15.36
N PRO A 46 3.00 9.14 15.68
CA PRO A 46 3.92 9.06 16.80
C PRO A 46 3.18 8.79 18.13
N GLY A 47 3.51 7.68 18.79
CA GLY A 47 2.93 7.30 20.08
C GLY A 47 1.83 6.24 20.02
N GLU A 48 1.52 5.72 18.83
CA GLU A 48 0.76 4.47 18.63
C GLU A 48 1.67 3.23 18.68
#